data_AF-A0A7X6NU53-F1
#
_entry.id   AF-A0A7X6NU53-F1
#
_cell.length_a   1.000
_cell.length_b   1.000
_cell.length_c   1.000
_cell.angle_alpha   90.00
_cell.angle_beta   90.00
_cell.angle_gamma   90.00
#
_symmetry.space_group_name_H-M   'P 1'
#
loop_
_entity.id
_entity.type
_entity.pdbx_description
1 polymer ?
#
loop_
_entity_poly.entity_id
_entity_poly.type
_entity_poly.pdbx_seq_one_letter_code
_entity_poly.pdbx_strand_id
1 'polypeptide(L)'
;CQDIIAEQAVVFPAITESTALAAAAFKDLGYNADACTVHLTDGTAVTTPVVDRWAQVDSIMDPAMSAVIAFEAEPSSLTDANRRVNEMMSRDRQD
;
A
#
# COMPACT_ATOMS: atom_id res chain seq x y z
N CYS A 1 -2.97 12.72 -20.90
CA CYS A 1 -3.56 13.31 -19.68
C CYS A 1 -2.67 13.12 -18.46
N GLN A 2 -2.13 11.93 -18.21
CA GLN A 2 -1.29 11.68 -17.04
C GLN A 2 0.02 12.49 -17.05
N ASP A 3 0.60 12.77 -18.22
CA ASP A 3 1.80 13.62 -18.33
C ASP A 3 1.56 15.06 -17.83
N ILE A 4 0.40 15.65 -18.13
CA ILE A 4 0.02 16.98 -17.63
C ILE A 4 -0.01 16.99 -16.10
N ILE A 5 -0.49 15.91 -15.48
CA ILE A 5 -0.50 15.77 -14.02
C ILE A 5 0.90 15.50 -13.47
N ALA A 6 1.73 14.74 -14.20
CA ALA A 6 3.12 14.46 -13.85
C ALA A 6 3.93 15.76 -13.74
N GLU A 7 3.76 16.67 -14.70
CA GLU A 7 4.43 17.97 -14.72
C GLU A 7 4.08 18.86 -13.53
N GLN A 8 2.92 18.67 -12.90
CA GLN A 8 2.53 19.42 -11.70
C GLN A 8 3.24 18.93 -10.43
N ALA A 9 3.90 17.76 -10.48
CA ALA A 9 4.59 17.17 -9.33
C ALA A 9 3.70 17.08 -8.07
N VAL A 10 2.45 16.60 -8.24
CA VAL A 10 1.50 16.42 -7.12
C VAL A 10 1.23 14.95 -6.79
N VAL A 11 1.33 14.06 -7.78
CA VAL A 11 1.13 12.62 -7.63
C VAL A 11 2.01 11.87 -8.63
N PHE A 12 2.24 10.58 -8.38
CA PHE A 12 2.85 9.67 -9.34
C PHE A 12 1.75 8.99 -10.18
N PRO A 13 1.70 9.22 -11.50
CA PRO A 13 0.69 8.59 -12.34
C PRO A 13 0.95 7.09 -12.53
N ALA A 14 -0.07 6.35 -12.97
CA ALA A 14 -0.02 4.90 -13.12
C ALA A 14 0.73 4.44 -14.39
N ILE A 15 0.80 5.26 -15.44
CA ILE A 15 1.60 4.97 -16.64
C ILE A 15 3.07 5.17 -16.31
N THR A 16 3.88 4.12 -16.52
CA THR A 16 5.31 4.10 -16.16
C THR A 16 6.09 5.29 -16.71
N GLU A 17 5.86 5.66 -17.97
CA GLU A 17 6.51 6.82 -18.59
C GLU A 17 6.12 8.13 -17.89
N SER A 18 4.84 8.30 -17.54
CA SER A 18 4.36 9.45 -16.78
C SER A 18 4.87 9.46 -15.33
N THR A 19 5.10 8.31 -14.71
CA THR A 19 5.76 8.21 -13.39
C THR A 19 7.19 8.74 -13.45
N ALA A 20 7.94 8.42 -14.51
CA ALA A 20 9.30 8.94 -14.71
C ALA A 20 9.31 10.45 -14.92
N LEU A 21 8.33 11.00 -15.66
CA LEU A 21 8.13 12.44 -15.79
C LEU A 21 7.85 13.11 -14.44
N ALA A 22 6.98 12.51 -13.61
CA ALA A 22 6.68 13.03 -12.29
C ALA A 22 7.91 13.03 -11.37
N ALA A 23 8.71 11.97 -11.40
CA ALA A 23 9.94 11.88 -10.62
C ALA A 23 10.95 12.98 -11.01
N ALA A 24 11.08 13.29 -12.29
CA ALA A 24 11.89 14.41 -12.76
C ALA A 24 11.34 15.76 -12.27
N ALA A 25 10.03 15.99 -12.38
CA ALA A 25 9.39 17.23 -11.93
C ALA A 25 9.54 17.45 -10.41
N PHE A 26 9.40 16.40 -9.59
CA PHE A 26 9.68 16.47 -8.14
C PHE A 26 11.14 16.82 -7.85
N LYS A 27 12.08 16.26 -8.62
CA LYS A 27 13.52 16.54 -8.47
C LYS A 27 13.87 17.99 -8.81
N ASP A 28 13.24 18.55 -9.83
CA ASP A 28 13.43 19.96 -10.22
C ASP A 28 12.91 20.94 -9.15
N LEU A 29 11.89 20.53 -8.38
CA LEU A 29 11.40 21.26 -7.20
C LEU A 29 12.29 21.07 -5.95
N GLY A 30 13.35 20.27 -6.04
CA GLY A 30 14.27 19.99 -4.94
C GLY A 30 13.84 18.84 -4.01
N TYR A 31 12.81 18.07 -4.38
CA TYR A 31 12.40 16.89 -3.64
C TYR A 31 13.14 15.64 -4.10
N ASN A 32 13.48 14.75 -3.16
CA ASN A 32 14.03 13.46 -3.50
C ASN A 32 12.91 12.47 -3.88
N ALA A 33 12.60 12.38 -5.17
CA ALA A 33 11.59 11.45 -5.68
C ALA A 33 11.95 9.96 -5.48
N ASP A 34 13.24 9.64 -5.33
CA ASP A 34 13.72 8.25 -5.15
C ASP A 34 13.15 7.62 -3.88
N ALA A 35 12.82 8.43 -2.87
CA ALA A 35 12.16 7.97 -1.64
C ALA A 35 10.83 7.24 -1.89
N CYS A 36 10.15 7.52 -3.02
CA CYS A 36 8.89 6.86 -3.39
C CYS A 36 9.05 5.87 -4.55
N THR A 37 10.07 6.02 -5.41
CA THR A 37 10.22 5.22 -6.64
C THR A 37 11.20 4.07 -6.51
N VAL A 38 12.10 4.07 -5.51
CA VAL A 38 13.07 2.97 -5.29
C VAL A 38 12.40 1.60 -5.15
N HIS A 39 11.20 1.56 -4.59
CA HIS A 39 10.46 0.30 -4.44
C HIS A 39 9.98 -0.30 -5.76
N LEU A 40 9.89 0.51 -6.82
CA LEU A 40 9.59 0.05 -8.17
C LEU A 40 10.82 -0.58 -8.83
N THR A 41 12.00 0.03 -8.67
CA THR A 41 13.26 -0.51 -9.23
C THR A 41 13.71 -1.76 -8.49
N ASP A 42 13.54 -1.77 -7.17
CA ASP A 42 13.99 -2.87 -6.31
C ASP A 42 12.97 -4.01 -6.24
N GLY A 43 11.78 -3.82 -6.84
CA GLY A 43 10.71 -4.81 -6.81
C GLY A 43 10.17 -5.10 -5.41
N THR A 44 10.29 -4.14 -4.50
CA THR A 44 9.87 -4.27 -3.09
C THR A 44 8.46 -3.73 -2.83
N ALA A 45 7.82 -3.15 -3.84
CA ALA A 45 6.40 -2.80 -3.78
C ALA A 45 5.51 -4.05 -3.90
N VAL A 46 4.40 -4.05 -3.14
CA VAL A 46 3.35 -5.06 -3.24
C VAL A 46 2.03 -4.38 -3.59
N THR A 47 1.19 -5.05 -4.38
CA THR A 47 -0.15 -4.53 -4.67
C THR A 47 -1.00 -4.56 -3.42
N THR A 48 -1.71 -3.46 -3.17
CA THR A 48 -2.73 -3.45 -2.13
C THR A 48 -3.83 -4.47 -2.47
N PRO A 49 -4.37 -5.19 -1.46
CA PRO A 49 -5.45 -6.14 -1.70
C PRO A 49 -6.69 -5.45 -2.30
N VAL A 50 -7.21 -5.99 -3.40
CA VAL A 50 -8.47 -5.55 -3.99
C VAL A 50 -9.61 -6.37 -3.38
N VAL A 51 -10.23 -5.83 -2.33
CA VAL A 51 -11.30 -6.50 -1.57
C VAL A 51 -12.48 -5.55 -1.33
N ASP A 52 -13.70 -6.08 -1.36
CA ASP A 52 -14.96 -5.36 -1.13
C ASP A 52 -15.22 -5.04 0.36
N ARG A 53 -14.46 -5.68 1.25
CA ARG A 53 -14.58 -5.57 2.72
C ARG A 53 -13.32 -4.99 3.36
N TRP A 54 -12.64 -4.05 2.71
CA TRP A 54 -11.38 -3.47 3.19
C TRP A 54 -11.45 -2.97 4.64
N ALA A 55 -12.48 -2.20 5.00
CA ALA A 55 -12.64 -1.66 6.35
C ALA A 55 -12.70 -2.77 7.44
N GLN A 56 -13.20 -3.96 7.10
CA GLN A 56 -13.25 -5.09 8.02
C GLN A 56 -11.89 -5.76 8.16
N VAL A 57 -11.10 -5.85 7.08
CA VAL A 57 -9.69 -6.29 7.14
C VAL A 57 -8.90 -5.37 8.05
N ASP A 58 -9.02 -4.06 7.82
CA ASP A 58 -8.35 -3.00 8.55
C ASP A 58 -8.63 -3.10 10.06
N SER A 59 -9.92 -3.24 10.42
CA SER A 59 -10.36 -3.39 11.82
C SER A 59 -9.76 -4.60 12.57
N ILE A 60 -9.24 -5.60 11.84
CA ILE A 60 -8.58 -6.78 12.41
C ILE A 60 -7.07 -6.60 12.40
N MET A 61 -6.50 -6.18 11.28
CA MET A 61 -5.06 -6.16 11.06
C MET A 61 -4.36 -4.97 11.71
N ASP A 62 -4.98 -3.79 11.75
CA ASP A 62 -4.39 -2.59 12.37
C ASP A 62 -4.10 -2.77 13.87
N PRO A 63 -5.06 -3.20 14.72
CA PRO A 63 -4.77 -3.43 16.13
C PRO A 63 -3.79 -4.59 16.33
N ALA A 64 -3.85 -5.64 15.50
CA ALA A 64 -2.92 -6.77 15.59
C ALA A 64 -1.47 -6.35 15.29
N MET A 65 -1.26 -5.55 14.23
CA MET A 65 0.05 -5.01 13.90
C MET A 65 0.54 -4.01 14.94
N SER A 66 -0.35 -3.16 15.45
CA SER A 66 -0.03 -2.21 16.52
C SER A 66 0.47 -2.91 17.78
N ALA A 67 -0.15 -4.02 18.18
CA ALA A 67 0.30 -4.82 19.33
C ALA A 67 1.69 -5.42 19.12
N VAL A 68 2.02 -5.88 17.90
CA VAL A 68 3.36 -6.39 17.57
C VAL A 68 4.41 -5.27 17.63
N ILE A 69 4.11 -4.11 17.04
CA ILE A 69 5.02 -2.95 17.03
C ILE A 69 5.23 -2.40 18.45
N ALA A 70 4.18 -2.44 19.29
CA ALA A 70 4.25 -2.03 20.70
C ALA A 70 4.91 -3.08 21.61
N PHE A 71 5.34 -4.23 21.07
CA PHE A 71 5.88 -5.36 21.83
C PHE A 71 4.90 -5.97 22.86
N GLU A 72 3.60 -5.79 22.62
CA GLU A 72 2.52 -6.36 23.44
C GLU A 72 2.11 -7.77 22.96
N ALA A 73 2.50 -8.15 21.75
CA ALA A 73 2.28 -9.47 21.18
C ALA A 73 3.48 -9.93 20.32
N GLU A 74 3.73 -11.24 20.31
CA GLU A 74 4.73 -11.85 19.43
C GLU A 74 4.29 -11.77 17.96
N PRO A 75 5.21 -11.63 16.98
CA PRO A 75 4.87 -11.60 15.56
C PRO A 75 4.07 -12.82 15.08
N SER A 76 4.25 -13.98 15.72
CA SER A 76 3.51 -15.21 15.44
C SER A 76 1.99 -15.07 15.65
N SER A 77 1.56 -14.11 16.48
CA SER A 77 0.14 -13.78 16.72
C SER A 77 -0.61 -13.32 15.47
N LEU A 78 0.12 -12.81 14.45
CA LEU A 78 -0.47 -12.42 13.17
C LEU A 78 -1.09 -13.61 12.41
N THR A 79 -0.69 -14.85 12.75
CA THR A 79 -1.33 -16.06 12.20
C THR A 79 -2.81 -16.14 12.57
N ASP A 80 -3.15 -15.80 13.81
CA ASP A 80 -4.53 -15.79 14.28
C ASP A 80 -5.33 -14.61 13.70
N ALA A 81 -4.70 -13.44 13.55
CA ALA A 81 -5.31 -12.30 12.86
C ALA A 81 -5.64 -12.65 11.40
N ASN A 82 -4.71 -13.29 10.68
CA ASN A 82 -4.93 -13.77 9.31
C ASN A 82 -6.07 -14.80 9.24
N ARG A 83 -6.15 -15.73 10.19
CA ARG A 83 -7.27 -16.69 10.26
C ARG A 83 -8.62 -15.95 10.42
N ARG A 84 -8.69 -14.95 11.29
CA ARG A 84 -9.90 -14.13 11.48
C ARG A 84 -10.29 -13.36 10.22
N VAL A 85 -9.32 -12.82 9.47
CA VAL A 85 -9.57 -12.19 8.17
C VAL A 85 -10.17 -13.20 7.19
N ASN A 86 -9.58 -14.40 7.07
CA ASN A 86 -10.07 -15.44 6.18
C ASN A 86 -11.48 -15.93 6.54
N GLU A 87 -11.76 -16.11 7.84
CA GLU A 87 -13.10 -16.44 8.35
C GLU A 87 -14.11 -15.32 8.09
N MET A 88 -13.72 -14.05 8.23
CA MET A 88 -14.60 -12.91 7.93
C MET A 88 -14.92 -12.84 6.44
N MET A 89 -13.93 -13.08 5.58
CA MET A 89 -14.09 -13.05 4.12
C MET A 89 -14.92 -14.22 3.60
N SER A 90 -14.94 -15.37 4.28
CA SER A 90 -15.71 -16.55 3.85
C SER A 90 -17.19 -16.49 4.21
N ARG A 91 -17.61 -15.60 5.11
CA ARG A 91 -19.01 -15.43 5.50
C ARG A 91 -19.82 -14.75 4.39
N ASP A 92 -21.00 -15.32 4.10
CA ASP A 92 -21.98 -14.83 3.13
C ASP A 92 -21.47 -14.75 1.67
N ARG A 93 -20.49 -15.62 1.32
CA ARG A 93 -20.17 -15.98 -0.07
C ARG A 93 -21.05 -17.14 -0.57
N GLN A 94 -22.33 -17.13 -0.19
CA GLN A 94 -23.35 -17.97 -0.83
C GLN A 94 -24.09 -17.06 -1.78
N ASP A 95 -23.87 -17.29 -3.08
CA ASP A 95 -24.61 -16.65 -4.18
C ASP A 95 -26.13 -16.85 -4.02
#